data_AF-A0A7S0LJR7-F1
#
_entry.id   AF-A0A7S0LJR7-F1
#
_cell.length_a   1.000
_cell.length_b   1.000
_cell.length_c   1.000
_cell.angle_alpha   90.00
_cell.angle_beta   90.00
_cell.angle_gamma   90.00
#
_symmetry.space_group_name_H-M   'P 1'
#
loop_
_entity.id
_entity.type
_entity.pdbx_description
1 polymer ?
#
loop_
_entity_poly.entity_id
_entity_poly.type
_entity_poly.pdbx_seq_one_letter_code
_entity_poly.pdbx_strand_id
1 'polypeptide(L)'
;VAAVSASPSQQRAAMWVASALISVIVSAALLRHYAEPHTRVYILALVCFSWSLTFFIVLLLPFDLEHAFCERCRQGAEELERDPDSCACLPNPGIELLPTCISFAYGTTMLLGYVMNDLLMGYINSGEFSARGKLRDAMREAAIFYIPAAVIGIGFMLWLIVHDGLTFTTIRALGRAFVNTIGLFILVAFLGYGLVEVPRSLWNQGDTLGQLRYLQFKVAIKSEELQAARRKLDETLELVRSTDVQLRQEAASAASQGYARLQANMAQMLGRCPTLAAAAPMPPARDSESGLKPPLGSPGSPKKGLSSPGAPAARAPDRLTHKALVALHLRLIKALASDKRARGMYELYVRQGIRQQAVVERYNRALSRWQ
;
A
#
# COMPACT_ATOMS: atom_id res chain seq x y z
N VAL A 1 -30.84 -21.04 40.74
CA VAL A 1 -29.76 -20.55 39.86
C VAL A 1 -29.05 -19.43 40.61
N ALA A 2 -27.99 -19.78 41.34
CA ALA A 2 -27.25 -18.82 42.15
C ALA A 2 -26.44 -17.91 41.23
N ALA A 3 -26.77 -16.62 41.22
CA ALA A 3 -25.88 -15.61 40.68
C ALA A 3 -24.66 -15.57 41.59
N VAL A 4 -23.55 -16.16 41.13
CA VAL A 4 -22.24 -16.00 41.75
C VAL A 4 -21.92 -14.51 41.67
N SER A 5 -22.07 -13.81 42.80
CA SER A 5 -21.59 -12.45 42.96
C SER A 5 -20.07 -12.48 42.83
N ALA A 6 -19.59 -12.19 41.63
CA ALA A 6 -18.17 -12.06 41.35
C ALA A 6 -17.56 -11.02 42.31
N SER A 7 -16.42 -11.33 42.91
CA SER A 7 -15.70 -10.38 43.76
C SER A 7 -15.42 -9.06 43.02
N PRO A 8 -15.30 -7.91 43.70
CA PRO A 8 -15.03 -6.63 43.03
C PRO A 8 -13.77 -6.71 42.14
N SER A 9 -12.75 -7.51 42.49
CA SER A 9 -11.56 -7.83 41.66
C SER A 9 -11.81 -8.66 40.42
N GLN A 10 -12.84 -9.47 40.44
CA GLN A 10 -13.23 -10.28 39.29
C GLN A 10 -14.13 -9.47 38.34
N GLN A 11 -14.92 -8.53 38.87
CA GLN A 11 -15.60 -7.49 38.10
C GLN A 11 -14.60 -6.49 37.48
N ARG A 12 -13.50 -6.13 38.18
CA ARG A 12 -12.39 -5.29 37.67
C ARG A 12 -11.91 -5.76 36.30
N ALA A 13 -11.47 -7.01 36.19
CA ALA A 13 -10.89 -7.54 34.96
C ALA A 13 -11.94 -7.82 33.88
N ALA A 14 -13.17 -8.17 34.27
CA ALA A 14 -14.20 -8.62 33.35
C ALA A 14 -14.60 -7.55 32.32
N MET A 15 -14.70 -6.27 32.71
CA MET A 15 -15.10 -5.19 31.80
C MET A 15 -14.00 -4.85 30.78
N TRP A 16 -12.76 -4.65 31.21
CA TRP A 16 -11.64 -4.35 30.30
C TRP A 16 -11.39 -5.50 29.33
N VAL A 17 -11.45 -6.73 29.83
CA VAL A 17 -11.32 -7.93 29.01
C VAL A 17 -12.48 -8.04 28.03
N ALA A 18 -13.72 -7.75 28.46
CA ALA A 18 -14.87 -7.73 27.55
C ALA A 18 -14.72 -6.67 26.45
N SER A 19 -14.37 -5.43 26.78
CA SER A 19 -14.15 -4.36 25.79
C SER A 19 -13.03 -4.70 24.81
N ALA A 20 -11.92 -5.27 25.30
CA ALA A 20 -10.82 -5.73 24.45
C ALA A 20 -11.23 -6.89 23.54
N LEU A 21 -11.94 -7.88 24.07
CA LEU A 21 -12.45 -9.02 23.30
C LEU A 21 -13.43 -8.57 22.21
N ILE A 22 -14.38 -7.70 22.54
CA ILE A 22 -15.33 -7.13 21.57
C ILE A 22 -14.57 -6.40 20.46
N SER A 23 -13.57 -5.57 20.83
CA SER A 23 -12.77 -4.82 19.87
C SER A 23 -12.00 -5.73 18.90
N VAL A 24 -11.44 -6.83 19.40
CA VAL A 24 -10.74 -7.83 18.59
C VAL A 24 -11.71 -8.59 17.69
N ILE A 25 -12.87 -9.00 18.20
CA ILE A 25 -13.88 -9.72 17.44
C ILE A 25 -14.42 -8.86 16.29
N VAL A 26 -14.77 -7.60 16.57
CA VAL A 26 -15.24 -6.65 15.55
C VAL A 26 -14.15 -6.40 14.50
N SER A 27 -12.90 -6.18 14.94
CA SER A 27 -11.77 -6.00 14.02
C SER A 27 -11.56 -7.21 13.12
N ALA A 28 -11.58 -8.42 13.68
CA ALA A 28 -11.41 -9.65 12.93
C ALA A 28 -12.57 -9.90 11.95
N ALA A 29 -13.81 -9.60 12.34
CA ALA A 29 -14.98 -9.74 11.49
C ALA A 29 -14.93 -8.78 10.29
N LEU A 30 -14.60 -7.49 10.53
CA LEU A 30 -14.43 -6.51 9.47
C LEU A 30 -13.26 -6.87 8.55
N LEU A 31 -12.12 -7.28 9.13
CA LEU A 31 -10.96 -7.66 8.34
C LEU A 31 -11.25 -8.89 7.47
N ARG A 32 -12.01 -9.87 7.96
CA ARG A 32 -12.45 -11.02 7.16
C ARG A 32 -13.35 -10.61 5.99
N HIS A 33 -14.13 -9.54 6.16
CA HIS A 33 -15.00 -9.02 5.10
C HIS A 33 -14.23 -8.22 4.04
N TYR A 34 -13.25 -7.41 4.46
CA TYR A 34 -12.54 -6.47 3.57
C TYR A 34 -11.18 -6.96 3.05
N ALA A 35 -10.54 -7.95 3.69
CA ALA A 35 -9.21 -8.40 3.28
C ALA A 35 -9.24 -9.22 1.98
N GLU A 36 -8.23 -9.00 1.12
CA GLU A 36 -8.05 -9.83 -0.09
C GLU A 36 -7.64 -11.27 0.34
N PRO A 37 -8.19 -12.33 -0.29
CA PRO A 37 -7.94 -13.74 0.07
C PRO A 37 -6.47 -14.18 0.07
N HIS A 38 -5.57 -13.41 -0.55
CA HIS A 38 -4.14 -13.73 -0.67
C HIS A 38 -3.24 -12.78 0.13
N THR A 39 -3.80 -12.06 1.11
CA THR A 39 -3.04 -11.15 1.96
C THR A 39 -2.20 -11.93 2.98
N ARG A 40 -0.97 -11.48 3.23
CA ARG A 40 -0.02 -12.17 4.15
C ARG A 40 -0.48 -12.03 5.60
N VAL A 41 -0.43 -13.13 6.37
CA VAL A 41 -0.95 -13.20 7.75
C VAL A 41 -0.41 -12.11 8.69
N TYR A 42 0.88 -11.77 8.60
CA TYR A 42 1.45 -10.72 9.46
C TYR A 42 0.85 -9.33 9.19
N ILE A 43 0.41 -9.06 7.95
CA ILE A 43 -0.27 -7.82 7.59
C ILE A 43 -1.67 -7.81 8.22
N LEU A 44 -2.39 -8.94 8.12
CA LEU A 44 -3.70 -9.05 8.76
C LEU A 44 -3.60 -8.89 10.28
N ALA A 45 -2.62 -9.52 10.92
CA ALA A 45 -2.42 -9.41 12.37
C ALA A 45 -2.14 -7.97 12.79
N LEU A 46 -1.28 -7.27 12.05
CA LEU A 46 -0.92 -5.88 12.32
C LEU A 46 -2.12 -4.92 12.16
N VAL A 47 -2.88 -5.06 11.08
CA VAL A 47 -4.09 -4.25 10.84
C VAL A 47 -5.17 -4.57 11.87
N CYS A 48 -5.38 -5.84 12.19
CA CYS A 48 -6.32 -6.27 13.23
C CYS A 48 -5.98 -5.66 14.58
N PHE A 49 -4.69 -5.68 14.96
CA PHE A 49 -4.22 -5.06 16.20
C PHE A 49 -4.46 -3.54 16.20
N SER A 50 -4.13 -2.84 15.11
CA SER A 50 -4.39 -1.40 14.96
C SER A 50 -5.88 -1.07 15.14
N TRP A 51 -6.75 -1.79 14.43
CA TRP A 51 -8.21 -1.59 14.52
C TRP A 51 -8.75 -1.93 15.91
N SER A 52 -8.22 -2.97 16.53
CA SER A 52 -8.63 -3.37 17.89
C SER A 52 -8.35 -2.27 18.89
N LEU A 53 -7.19 -1.59 18.81
CA LEU A 53 -6.89 -0.44 19.66
C LEU A 53 -7.86 0.72 19.42
N THR A 54 -8.23 1.00 18.17
CA THR A 54 -9.18 2.08 17.86
C THR A 54 -10.58 1.81 18.40
N PHE A 55 -11.12 0.61 18.19
CA PHE A 55 -12.44 0.23 18.73
C PHE A 55 -12.41 0.17 20.26
N PHE A 56 -11.29 -0.26 20.84
CA PHE A 56 -11.11 -0.29 22.29
C PHE A 56 -11.23 1.11 22.88
N ILE A 57 -10.56 2.12 22.31
CA ILE A 57 -10.67 3.51 22.77
C ILE A 57 -12.13 4.00 22.72
N VAL A 58 -12.88 3.67 21.65
CA VAL A 58 -14.29 4.06 21.54
C VAL A 58 -15.15 3.43 22.64
N LEU A 59 -14.93 2.14 22.93
CA LEU A 59 -15.64 1.44 24.02
C LEU A 59 -15.23 1.95 25.41
N LEU A 60 -14.02 2.50 25.54
CA LEU A 60 -13.54 3.09 26.78
C LEU A 60 -13.99 4.54 27.00
N LEU A 61 -14.42 5.23 25.96
CA LEU A 61 -14.79 6.65 26.02
C LEU A 61 -15.77 7.00 27.15
N PRO A 62 -16.85 6.23 27.41
CA PRO A 62 -17.75 6.55 28.52
C PRO A 62 -17.04 6.52 29.88
N PHE A 63 -16.12 5.57 30.07
CA PHE A 63 -15.37 5.44 31.32
C PHE A 63 -14.31 6.53 31.46
N ASP A 64 -13.69 6.96 30.36
CA ASP A 64 -12.76 8.09 30.32
C ASP A 64 -13.46 9.40 30.70
N LEU A 65 -14.66 9.62 30.15
CA LEU A 65 -15.49 10.77 30.49
C LEU A 65 -15.85 10.78 31.99
N GLU A 66 -16.37 9.66 32.51
CA GLU A 66 -16.69 9.53 33.94
C GLU A 66 -15.46 9.77 34.84
N HIS A 67 -14.30 9.26 34.46
CA HIS A 67 -13.06 9.50 35.19
C HIS A 67 -12.69 10.99 35.22
N ALA A 68 -12.74 11.66 34.06
CA ALA A 68 -12.43 13.09 33.94
C ALA A 68 -13.43 13.97 34.71
N PHE A 69 -14.71 13.64 34.71
CA PHE A 69 -15.73 14.34 35.50
C PHE A 69 -15.51 14.13 37.00
N CYS A 70 -15.19 12.90 37.42
CA CYS A 70 -14.88 12.59 38.82
C CYS A 70 -13.65 13.36 39.31
N GLU A 71 -12.57 13.40 38.52
CA GLU A 71 -11.35 14.11 38.88
C GLU A 71 -11.59 15.62 39.03
N ARG A 72 -12.37 16.22 38.12
CA ARG A 72 -12.81 17.63 38.25
C ARG A 72 -13.69 17.87 39.47
N CYS A 73 -14.61 16.97 39.78
CA CYS A 73 -15.46 17.09 40.97
C CYS A 73 -14.60 17.11 42.23
N ARG A 74 -13.65 16.18 42.33
CA ARG A 74 -12.74 16.07 43.47
C ARG A 74 -11.88 17.32 43.65
N GLN A 75 -11.30 17.83 42.55
CA GLN A 75 -10.54 19.09 42.56
C GLN A 75 -11.39 20.27 43.04
N GLY A 76 -12.63 20.40 42.54
CA GLY A 76 -13.54 21.46 42.96
C GLY A 76 -14.04 21.31 44.40
N ALA A 77 -14.16 20.08 44.91
CA ALA A 77 -14.52 19.81 46.30
C ALA A 77 -13.38 20.19 47.25
N GLU A 78 -12.14 19.85 46.90
CA GLU A 78 -10.94 20.24 47.66
C GLU A 78 -10.76 21.77 47.71
N GLU A 79 -10.99 22.48 46.60
CA GLU A 79 -10.92 23.95 46.54
C GLU A 79 -12.00 24.64 47.40
N LEU A 80 -13.17 24.00 47.58
CA LEU A 80 -14.26 24.49 48.42
C LEU A 80 -14.23 23.96 49.87
N GLU A 81 -13.15 23.29 50.30
CA GLU A 81 -13.03 22.61 51.60
C GLU A 81 -14.22 21.67 51.91
N ARG A 82 -14.81 21.07 50.87
CA ARG A 82 -15.88 20.08 50.99
C ARG A 82 -15.28 18.67 50.97
N ASP A 83 -15.96 17.73 51.62
CA ASP A 83 -15.57 16.32 51.60
C ASP A 83 -15.42 15.80 50.16
N PRO A 84 -14.21 15.35 49.73
CA PRO A 84 -13.98 14.85 48.37
C PRO A 84 -14.80 13.59 48.06
N ASP A 85 -15.21 12.85 49.10
CA ASP A 85 -16.04 11.65 48.97
C ASP A 85 -17.53 11.97 48.70
N SER A 86 -17.91 13.26 48.71
CA SER A 86 -19.23 13.70 48.27
C SER A 86 -19.47 13.59 46.76
N CYS A 87 -18.41 13.38 45.98
CA CYS A 87 -18.49 13.15 44.54
C CYS A 87 -19.02 11.75 44.24
N ALA A 88 -20.20 11.67 43.62
CA ALA A 88 -20.80 10.41 43.16
C ALA A 88 -20.07 9.86 41.93
N CYS A 89 -18.87 9.32 42.13
CA CYS A 89 -18.11 8.65 41.08
C CYS A 89 -18.53 7.19 40.97
N LEU A 90 -18.60 6.65 39.74
CA LEU A 90 -18.80 5.21 39.55
C LEU A 90 -17.67 4.47 40.30
N PRO A 91 -17.99 3.57 41.27
CA PRO A 91 -16.98 2.79 41.96
C PRO A 91 -16.48 1.72 41.01
N ASN A 92 -15.59 2.11 40.11
CA ASN A 92 -15.06 1.23 39.10
C ASN A 92 -13.59 0.94 39.41
N PRO A 93 -13.32 -0.14 40.16
CA PRO A 93 -11.95 -0.48 40.50
C PRO A 93 -11.14 -0.74 39.21
N GLY A 94 -9.95 -0.14 39.12
CA GLY A 94 -9.10 -0.14 37.92
C GLY A 94 -9.15 1.14 37.07
N ILE A 95 -10.00 2.12 37.43
CA ILE A 95 -10.01 3.46 36.81
C ILE A 95 -8.65 4.17 36.95
N GLU A 96 -7.86 3.84 37.97
CA GLU A 96 -6.51 4.38 38.18
C GLU A 96 -5.53 3.98 37.06
N LEU A 97 -5.76 2.85 36.38
CA LEU A 97 -4.95 2.44 35.22
C LEU A 97 -5.42 3.13 33.93
N LEU A 98 -6.62 3.74 33.92
CA LEU A 98 -7.25 4.30 32.74
C LEU A 98 -6.41 5.39 32.06
N PRO A 99 -5.83 6.37 32.78
CA PRO A 99 -4.97 7.38 32.16
C PRO A 99 -3.74 6.76 31.49
N THR A 100 -3.18 5.70 32.08
CA THR A 100 -2.02 5.00 31.54
C THR A 100 -2.39 4.19 30.30
N CYS A 101 -3.48 3.42 30.38
CA CYS A 101 -3.97 2.60 29.27
C CYS A 101 -4.39 3.45 28.06
N ILE A 102 -5.11 4.56 28.29
CA ILE A 102 -5.54 5.46 27.22
C ILE A 102 -4.34 6.18 26.61
N SER A 103 -3.42 6.69 27.44
CA SER A 103 -2.19 7.33 26.93
C SER A 103 -1.38 6.37 26.06
N PHE A 104 -1.24 5.10 26.49
CA PHE A 104 -0.56 4.07 25.72
C PHE A 104 -1.31 3.71 24.43
N ALA A 105 -2.62 3.47 24.51
CA ALA A 105 -3.45 3.13 23.36
C ALA A 105 -3.47 4.27 22.33
N TYR A 106 -3.62 5.52 22.78
CA TYR A 106 -3.59 6.71 21.95
C TYR A 106 -2.25 6.88 21.24
N GLY A 107 -1.13 6.81 21.99
CA GLY A 107 0.21 6.92 21.41
C GLY A 107 0.50 5.81 20.40
N THR A 108 0.11 4.58 20.73
CA THR A 108 0.26 3.43 19.83
C THR A 108 -0.60 3.60 18.58
N THR A 109 -1.84 4.05 18.71
CA THR A 109 -2.74 4.30 17.57
C THR A 109 -2.21 5.40 16.66
N MET A 110 -1.62 6.46 17.21
CA MET A 110 -0.96 7.50 16.42
C MET A 110 0.23 6.95 15.63
N LEU A 111 1.08 6.13 16.26
CA LEU A 111 2.21 5.49 15.58
C LEU A 111 1.73 4.54 14.47
N LEU A 112 0.70 3.73 14.76
CA LEU A 112 0.16 2.74 13.83
C LEU A 112 -0.64 3.38 12.68
N GLY A 113 -1.36 4.47 12.97
CA GLY A 113 -2.21 5.16 12.01
C GLY A 113 -1.42 5.97 10.98
N TYR A 114 -0.33 6.63 11.40
CA TYR A 114 0.47 7.46 10.51
C TYR A 114 1.69 6.71 9.99
N VAL A 115 2.66 6.43 10.87
CA VAL A 115 3.97 5.91 10.46
C VAL A 115 3.86 4.49 9.90
N MET A 116 3.21 3.58 10.63
CA MET A 116 3.10 2.19 10.19
C MET A 116 2.28 2.07 8.90
N ASN A 117 1.19 2.85 8.77
CA ASN A 117 0.34 2.80 7.59
C ASN A 117 1.11 3.18 6.31
N ASP A 118 1.86 4.28 6.36
CA ASP A 118 2.66 4.72 5.21
C ASP A 118 3.81 3.75 4.91
N LEU A 119 4.48 3.24 5.94
CA LEU A 119 5.54 2.23 5.76
C LEU A 119 4.99 0.93 5.17
N LEU A 120 3.82 0.48 5.62
CA LEU A 120 3.18 -0.73 5.10
C LEU A 120 2.75 -0.53 3.64
N MET A 121 2.18 0.63 3.33
CA MET A 121 1.80 0.98 1.96
C MET A 121 3.01 1.05 1.04
N GLY A 122 4.10 1.70 1.45
CA GLY A 122 5.37 1.72 0.73
C GLY A 122 5.98 0.32 0.58
N TYR A 123 5.93 -0.51 1.63
CA TYR A 123 6.46 -1.87 1.61
C TYR A 123 5.71 -2.78 0.63
N ILE A 124 4.38 -2.68 0.58
CA ILE A 124 3.53 -3.44 -0.33
C ILE A 124 3.70 -2.96 -1.78
N ASN A 125 3.87 -1.64 -1.97
CA ASN A 125 4.06 -1.03 -3.29
C ASN A 125 5.49 -1.13 -3.82
N SER A 126 6.46 -1.48 -2.99
CA SER A 126 7.85 -1.61 -3.39
C SER A 126 8.07 -2.77 -4.36
N GLY A 127 8.78 -2.48 -5.46
CA GLY A 127 9.18 -3.48 -6.46
C GLY A 127 10.49 -4.21 -6.12
N GLU A 128 11.07 -3.98 -4.95
CA GLU A 128 12.34 -4.61 -4.55
C GLU A 128 12.17 -6.12 -4.31
N PHE A 129 13.19 -6.91 -4.63
CA PHE A 129 13.13 -8.37 -4.43
C PHE A 129 13.30 -8.79 -2.97
N SER A 130 14.16 -8.08 -2.22
CA SER A 130 14.53 -8.46 -0.85
C SER A 130 13.64 -7.76 0.19
N ALA A 131 13.31 -8.44 1.29
CA ALA A 131 12.52 -7.84 2.38
C ALA A 131 13.19 -6.59 2.97
N ARG A 132 14.53 -6.60 3.06
CA ARG A 132 15.32 -5.43 3.50
C ARG A 132 15.27 -4.29 2.48
N GLY A 133 15.32 -4.60 1.18
CA GLY A 133 15.18 -3.63 0.10
C GLY A 133 13.81 -2.94 0.15
N LYS A 134 12.73 -3.74 0.31
CA LYS A 134 11.36 -3.22 0.45
C LYS A 134 11.19 -2.28 1.63
N LEU A 135 11.73 -2.66 2.80
CA LEU A 135 11.67 -1.79 3.99
C LEU A 135 12.47 -0.51 3.80
N ARG A 136 13.66 -0.59 3.19
CA ARG A 136 14.48 0.60 2.89
C ARG A 136 13.76 1.55 1.93
N ASP A 137 13.14 1.01 0.90
CA ASP A 137 12.39 1.78 -0.09
C ASP A 137 11.18 2.46 0.56
N ALA A 138 10.41 1.72 1.36
CA ALA A 138 9.29 2.26 2.13
C ALA A 138 9.71 3.37 3.11
N MET A 139 10.82 3.16 3.85
CA MET A 139 11.37 4.19 4.74
C MET A 139 11.83 5.41 3.97
N ARG A 140 12.39 5.25 2.77
CA ARG A 140 12.82 6.37 1.93
C ARG A 140 11.61 7.18 1.45
N GLU A 141 10.56 6.52 0.97
CA GLU A 141 9.32 7.18 0.55
C GLU A 141 8.66 7.93 1.71
N ALA A 142 8.55 7.30 2.88
CA ALA A 142 8.04 7.96 4.09
C ALA A 142 8.93 9.14 4.53
N ALA A 143 10.25 8.97 4.53
CA ALA A 143 11.21 10.00 4.93
C ALA A 143 11.11 11.28 4.08
N ILE A 144 10.83 11.16 2.78
CA ILE A 144 10.66 12.33 1.90
C ILE A 144 9.52 13.24 2.37
N PHE A 145 8.44 12.66 2.91
CA PHE A 145 7.32 13.42 3.44
C PHE A 145 7.55 13.89 4.88
N TYR A 146 8.01 12.99 5.77
CA TYR A 146 8.11 13.26 7.19
C TYR A 146 9.33 14.09 7.61
N ILE A 147 10.49 13.95 6.96
CA ILE A 147 11.71 14.67 7.36
C ILE A 147 11.54 16.18 7.20
N PRO A 148 11.09 16.72 6.04
CA PRO A 148 10.92 18.16 5.89
C PRO A 148 9.90 18.73 6.90
N ALA A 149 8.79 18.03 7.12
CA ALA A 149 7.79 18.42 8.10
C ALA A 149 8.35 18.43 9.53
N ALA A 150 9.16 17.43 9.89
CA ALA A 150 9.84 17.38 11.19
C ALA A 150 10.86 18.52 11.36
N VAL A 151 11.63 18.84 10.32
CA VAL A 151 12.59 19.96 10.36
C VAL A 151 11.87 21.30 10.58
N ILE A 152 10.77 21.54 9.86
CA ILE A 152 9.95 22.75 10.02
C ILE A 152 9.33 22.79 11.42
N GLY A 153 8.74 21.68 11.87
CA GLY A 153 8.11 21.59 13.18
C GLY A 153 9.08 21.78 14.34
N ILE A 154 10.27 21.17 14.27
CA ILE A 154 11.34 21.35 15.27
C ILE A 154 11.87 22.78 15.24
N GLY A 155 12.08 23.35 14.05
CA GLY A 155 12.52 24.74 13.90
C GLY A 155 11.52 25.73 14.53
N PHE A 156 10.23 25.55 14.27
CA PHE A 156 9.16 26.32 14.90
C PHE A 156 9.15 26.13 16.42
N MET A 157 9.36 24.90 16.90
CA MET A 157 9.40 24.62 18.33
C MET A 157 10.59 25.29 19.04
N LEU A 158 11.78 25.25 18.43
CA LEU A 158 12.95 25.95 18.93
C LEU A 158 12.74 27.46 18.95
N TRP A 159 12.09 28.01 17.93
CA TRP A 159 11.73 29.43 17.88
C TRP A 159 10.83 29.84 19.05
N LEU A 160 9.79 29.06 19.37
CA LEU A 160 8.90 29.30 20.51
C LEU A 160 9.64 29.24 21.86
N ILE A 161 10.59 28.30 22.02
CA ILE A 161 11.38 28.20 23.25
C ILE A 161 12.25 29.45 23.44
N VAL A 162 12.91 29.91 22.38
CA VAL A 162 13.83 31.05 22.45
C VAL A 162 13.10 32.37 22.63
N HIS A 163 11.97 32.57 21.93
CA HIS A 163 11.24 33.84 21.92
C HIS A 163 10.30 33.98 23.12
N ASP A 164 9.52 32.94 23.44
CA ASP A 164 8.46 33.00 24.45
C ASP A 164 8.83 32.30 25.77
N GLY A 165 10.04 31.71 25.86
CA GLY A 165 10.52 31.03 27.07
C GLY A 165 9.68 29.81 27.45
N LEU A 166 8.97 29.20 26.49
CA LEU A 166 8.02 28.12 26.78
C LEU A 166 8.73 26.88 27.35
N THR A 167 8.17 26.37 28.45
CA THR A 167 8.61 25.10 29.04
C THR A 167 8.16 23.92 28.18
N PHE A 168 8.91 22.82 28.27
CA PHE A 168 8.62 21.59 27.53
C PHE A 168 7.21 21.02 27.83
N THR A 169 6.70 21.25 29.04
CA THR A 169 5.34 20.87 29.45
C THR A 169 4.27 21.61 28.65
N THR A 170 4.43 22.92 28.45
CA THR A 170 3.50 23.76 27.68
C THR A 170 3.55 23.40 26.20
N ILE A 171 4.74 23.15 25.67
CA ILE A 171 4.95 22.67 24.31
C ILE A 171 4.24 21.34 24.05
N ARG A 172 4.37 20.38 24.98
CA ARG A 172 3.67 19.10 24.89
C ARG A 172 2.15 19.29 24.95
N ALA A 173 1.65 20.21 25.76
CA ALA A 173 0.24 20.55 25.81
C ALA A 173 -0.25 21.16 24.48
N LEU A 174 0.52 22.10 23.91
CA LEU A 174 0.23 22.71 22.61
C LEU A 174 0.23 21.67 21.47
N GLY A 175 1.19 20.73 21.47
CA GLY A 175 1.23 19.64 20.50
C GLY A 175 0.00 18.74 20.57
N ARG A 176 -0.47 18.40 21.79
CA ARG A 176 -1.71 17.64 21.97
C ARG A 176 -2.93 18.43 21.47
N ALA A 177 -3.01 19.72 21.78
CA ALA A 177 -4.09 20.59 21.31
C ALA A 177 -4.10 20.66 19.78
N PHE A 178 -2.95 20.84 19.14
CA PHE A 178 -2.83 20.92 17.68
C PHE A 178 -3.27 19.64 16.97
N VAL A 179 -2.81 18.47 17.44
CA VAL A 179 -3.23 17.17 16.89
C VAL A 179 -4.74 16.98 17.06
N ASN A 180 -5.30 17.40 18.21
CA ASN A 180 -6.73 17.34 18.44
C ASN A 180 -7.51 18.28 17.50
N THR A 181 -7.02 19.50 17.25
CA THR A 181 -7.64 20.44 16.29
C THR A 181 -7.65 19.88 14.88
N ILE A 182 -6.56 19.26 14.43
CA ILE A 182 -6.52 18.57 13.13
C ILE A 182 -7.54 17.43 13.11
N GLY A 183 -7.59 16.62 14.17
CA GLY A 183 -8.57 15.53 14.30
C GLY A 183 -10.01 16.04 14.21
N LEU A 184 -10.34 17.13 14.89
CA LEU A 184 -11.65 17.78 14.84
C LEU A 184 -11.94 18.36 13.45
N PHE A 185 -10.96 18.98 12.81
CA PHE A 185 -11.11 19.49 11.45
C PHE A 185 -11.44 18.36 10.46
N ILE A 186 -10.70 17.25 10.54
CA ILE A 186 -10.95 16.05 9.72
C ILE A 186 -12.33 15.46 10.04
N LEU A 187 -12.69 15.39 11.33
CA LEU A 187 -14.01 14.91 11.76
C LEU A 187 -15.12 15.73 11.14
N VAL A 188 -15.07 17.06 11.25
CA VAL A 188 -16.08 17.97 10.67
C VAL A 188 -16.16 17.79 9.15
N ALA A 189 -15.01 17.67 8.47
CA ALA A 189 -14.97 17.44 7.03
C ALA A 189 -15.66 16.13 6.61
N PHE A 190 -15.39 15.03 7.32
CA PHE A 190 -16.01 13.73 7.00
C PHE A 190 -17.45 13.59 7.52
N LEU A 191 -17.81 14.31 8.58
CA LEU A 191 -19.15 14.30 9.15
C LEU A 191 -20.18 14.77 8.12
N GLY A 192 -19.87 15.82 7.34
CA GLY A 192 -20.73 16.29 6.26
C GLY A 192 -21.02 15.21 5.21
N TYR A 193 -19.99 14.46 4.79
CA TYR A 193 -20.17 13.33 3.88
C TYR A 193 -21.00 12.21 4.53
N GLY A 194 -20.71 11.88 5.79
CA GLY A 194 -21.39 10.84 6.55
C GLY A 194 -22.89 11.10 6.72
N LEU A 195 -23.30 12.34 7.03
CA LEU A 195 -24.72 12.67 7.25
C LEU A 195 -25.53 12.78 5.96
N VAL A 196 -24.90 13.11 4.83
CA VAL A 196 -25.62 13.36 3.57
C VAL A 196 -25.49 12.19 2.62
N GLU A 197 -24.26 11.79 2.29
CA GLU A 197 -24.03 10.82 1.22
C GLU A 197 -24.33 9.38 1.66
N VAL A 198 -24.14 9.03 2.93
CA VAL A 198 -24.47 7.68 3.42
C VAL A 198 -25.99 7.44 3.37
N PRO A 199 -26.86 8.28 3.97
CA PRO A 199 -28.32 8.07 3.85
C PRO A 199 -28.80 8.17 2.41
N ARG A 200 -28.25 9.09 1.61
CA ARG A 200 -28.58 9.21 0.19
C ARG A 200 -28.21 7.95 -0.60
N SER A 201 -27.04 7.38 -0.33
CA SER A 201 -26.61 6.11 -0.91
C SER A 201 -27.58 4.98 -0.55
N LEU A 202 -27.99 4.88 0.71
CA LEU A 202 -28.98 3.88 1.15
C LEU A 202 -30.34 4.09 0.46
N TRP A 203 -30.80 5.33 0.34
CA TRP A 203 -32.03 5.66 -0.38
C TRP A 203 -31.95 5.26 -1.86
N ASN A 204 -30.84 5.61 -2.52
CA ASN A 204 -30.62 5.30 -3.93
C ASN A 204 -30.45 3.80 -4.21
N GLN A 205 -30.03 3.01 -3.21
CA GLN A 205 -30.02 1.54 -3.33
C GLN A 205 -31.44 0.96 -3.48
N GLY A 206 -32.49 1.70 -3.11
CA GLY A 206 -33.88 1.33 -3.39
C GLY A 206 -34.28 1.44 -4.88
N ASP A 207 -33.66 2.35 -5.64
CA ASP A 207 -33.91 2.49 -7.08
C ASP A 207 -33.08 1.47 -7.87
N THR A 208 -33.67 0.29 -8.08
CA THR A 208 -32.97 -0.82 -8.74
C THR A 208 -32.54 -0.49 -10.18
N LEU A 209 -33.33 0.28 -10.93
CA LEU A 209 -33.04 0.68 -12.31
C LEU A 209 -32.00 1.80 -12.36
N GLY A 210 -32.08 2.78 -11.46
CA GLY A 210 -31.05 3.81 -11.29
C GLY A 210 -29.70 3.20 -10.92
N GLN A 211 -29.69 2.27 -9.96
CA GLN A 211 -28.47 1.58 -9.53
C GLN A 211 -27.86 0.74 -10.66
N LEU A 212 -28.68 0.08 -11.49
CA LEU A 212 -28.18 -0.66 -12.66
C LEU A 212 -27.51 0.29 -13.68
N ARG A 213 -28.14 1.41 -14.01
CA ARG A 213 -27.57 2.43 -14.91
C ARG A 213 -26.25 2.98 -14.38
N TYR A 214 -26.19 3.27 -13.08
CA TYR A 214 -24.97 3.70 -12.41
C TYR A 214 -23.85 2.65 -12.50
N LEU A 215 -24.16 1.37 -12.25
CA LEU A 215 -23.19 0.28 -12.33
C LEU A 215 -22.69 0.09 -13.77
N GLN A 216 -23.56 0.18 -14.78
CA GLN A 216 -23.17 0.12 -16.20
C GLN A 216 -22.19 1.25 -16.56
N PHE A 217 -22.47 2.48 -16.11
CA PHE A 217 -21.55 3.61 -16.29
C PHE A 217 -20.21 3.39 -15.58
N LYS A 218 -20.21 2.89 -14.33
CA LYS A 218 -18.98 2.58 -13.61
C LYS A 218 -18.18 1.47 -14.29
N VAL A 219 -18.83 0.43 -14.83
CA VAL A 219 -18.16 -0.63 -15.60
C VAL A 219 -17.46 -0.04 -16.84
N ALA A 220 -18.11 0.88 -17.56
CA ALA A 220 -17.49 1.56 -18.71
C ALA A 220 -16.21 2.32 -18.30
N ILE A 221 -16.27 3.17 -17.27
CA ILE A 221 -15.10 3.88 -16.75
C ILE A 221 -14.00 2.89 -16.32
N LYS A 222 -14.35 1.85 -15.55
CA LYS A 222 -13.36 0.87 -15.08
C LYS A 222 -12.76 0.03 -16.21
N SER A 223 -13.49 -0.14 -17.31
CA SER A 223 -12.96 -0.77 -18.52
C SER A 223 -11.89 0.09 -19.20
N GLU A 224 -12.08 1.42 -19.25
CA GLU A 224 -11.10 2.36 -19.80
C GLU A 224 -9.84 2.39 -18.93
N GLU A 225 -10.00 2.46 -17.60
CA GLU A 225 -8.88 2.38 -16.64
C GLU A 225 -8.09 1.07 -16.79
N LEU A 226 -8.80 -0.06 -16.94
CA LEU A 226 -8.18 -1.36 -17.18
C LEU A 226 -7.40 -1.38 -18.51
N GLN A 227 -7.98 -0.86 -19.59
CA GLN A 227 -7.29 -0.77 -20.87
C GLN A 227 -6.04 0.13 -20.79
N ALA A 228 -6.11 1.26 -20.08
CA ALA A 228 -4.96 2.13 -19.88
C ALA A 228 -3.84 1.43 -19.08
N ALA A 229 -4.20 0.72 -18.00
CA ALA A 229 -3.25 -0.07 -17.22
C ALA A 229 -2.63 -1.21 -18.06
N ARG A 230 -3.45 -1.85 -18.91
CA ARG A 230 -3.04 -2.91 -19.83
C ARG A 230 -2.02 -2.42 -20.85
N ARG A 231 -2.29 -1.31 -21.51
CA ARG A 231 -1.36 -0.68 -22.48
C ARG A 231 -0.01 -0.38 -21.84
N LYS A 232 -0.01 0.18 -20.62
CA LYS A 232 1.24 0.46 -19.89
C LYS A 232 2.03 -0.80 -19.54
N LEU A 233 1.34 -1.91 -19.24
CA LEU A 233 1.97 -3.21 -19.03
C LEU A 233 2.57 -3.74 -20.33
N ASP A 234 1.83 -3.69 -21.44
CA ASP A 234 2.28 -4.15 -22.75
C ASP A 234 3.51 -3.36 -23.24
N GLU A 235 3.49 -2.03 -23.13
CA GLU A 235 4.66 -1.16 -23.40
C GLU A 235 5.88 -1.56 -22.57
N THR A 236 5.67 -1.90 -21.29
CA THR A 236 6.77 -2.31 -20.39
C THR A 236 7.28 -3.70 -20.76
N LEU A 237 6.41 -4.62 -21.19
CA LEU A 237 6.79 -5.94 -21.67
C LEU A 237 7.55 -5.87 -23.00
N GLU A 238 7.19 -4.96 -23.91
CA GLU A 238 7.95 -4.69 -25.12
C GLU A 238 9.34 -4.14 -24.81
N LEU A 239 9.46 -3.24 -23.82
CA LEU A 239 10.75 -2.77 -23.34
C LEU A 239 11.60 -3.90 -22.74
N VAL A 240 10.98 -4.84 -22.01
CA VAL A 240 11.67 -6.03 -21.50
C VAL A 240 12.16 -6.92 -22.63
N ARG A 241 11.32 -7.18 -23.65
CA ARG A 241 11.70 -7.99 -24.82
C ARG A 241 12.83 -7.36 -25.61
N SER A 242 12.77 -6.06 -25.88
CA SER A 242 13.84 -5.35 -26.60
C SER A 242 15.14 -5.34 -25.80
N THR A 243 15.08 -5.15 -24.47
CA THR A 243 16.26 -5.23 -23.60
C THR A 243 16.86 -6.64 -23.57
N ASP A 244 16.05 -7.70 -23.56
CA ASP A 244 16.50 -9.10 -23.65
C ASP A 244 17.21 -9.39 -24.98
N VAL A 245 16.70 -8.87 -26.10
CA VAL A 245 17.36 -8.97 -27.40
C VAL A 245 18.70 -8.23 -27.40
N GLN A 246 18.75 -7.00 -26.87
CA GLN A 246 19.99 -6.24 -26.74
C GLN A 246 21.02 -6.98 -25.88
N LEU A 247 20.61 -7.54 -24.74
CA LEU A 247 21.47 -8.34 -23.86
C LEU A 247 22.07 -9.54 -24.60
N ARG A 248 21.27 -10.28 -25.39
CA ARG A 248 21.76 -11.41 -26.19
C ARG A 248 22.76 -10.98 -27.26
N GLN A 249 22.52 -9.84 -27.91
CA GLN A 249 23.43 -9.29 -28.91
C GLN A 249 24.76 -8.86 -28.30
N GLU A 250 24.72 -8.14 -27.17
CA GLU A 250 25.92 -7.76 -26.43
C GLU A 250 26.73 -8.98 -25.98
N ALA A 251 26.06 -10.01 -25.43
CA ALA A 251 26.70 -11.25 -25.02
C ALA A 251 27.39 -11.98 -26.21
N ALA A 252 26.71 -12.06 -27.36
CA ALA A 252 27.28 -12.64 -28.57
C ALA A 252 28.49 -11.84 -29.09
N SER A 253 28.39 -10.50 -29.08
CA SER A 253 29.48 -9.62 -29.48
C SER A 253 30.70 -9.73 -28.55
N ALA A 254 30.48 -9.81 -27.23
CA ALA A 254 31.54 -9.98 -26.24
C ALA A 254 32.28 -11.32 -26.40
N ALA A 255 31.55 -12.41 -26.65
CA ALA A 255 32.14 -13.72 -26.93
C ALA A 255 33.00 -13.69 -28.21
N SER A 256 32.50 -13.07 -29.28
CA SER A 256 33.25 -12.92 -30.53
C SER A 256 34.52 -12.07 -30.37
N GLN A 257 34.45 -11.00 -29.57
CA GLN A 257 35.57 -10.10 -29.33
C GLN A 257 36.66 -10.75 -28.47
N GLY A 258 36.28 -11.59 -27.51
CA GLY A 258 37.22 -12.41 -26.73
C GLY A 258 38.00 -13.38 -27.62
N TYR A 259 37.31 -14.05 -28.54
CA TYR A 259 37.92 -14.94 -29.52
C TYR A 259 38.87 -14.20 -30.48
N ALA A 260 38.48 -13.02 -30.98
CA ALA A 260 39.33 -12.19 -31.84
C ALA A 260 40.62 -11.73 -31.15
N ARG A 261 40.55 -11.38 -29.85
CA ARG A 261 41.75 -11.04 -29.05
C ARG A 261 42.68 -12.24 -28.85
N LEU A 262 42.13 -13.42 -28.59
CA LEU A 262 42.89 -14.66 -28.50
C LEU A 262 43.61 -14.97 -29.82
N GLN A 263 42.92 -14.83 -30.95
CA GLN A 263 43.53 -14.99 -32.27
C GLN A 263 44.67 -13.98 -32.53
N ALA A 264 44.47 -12.71 -32.18
CA ALA A 264 45.52 -11.69 -32.32
C ALA A 264 46.76 -12.01 -31.47
N ASN A 265 46.56 -12.44 -30.21
CA ASN A 265 47.65 -12.86 -29.33
C ASN A 265 48.36 -14.12 -29.86
N MET A 266 47.61 -15.09 -30.38
CA MET A 266 48.15 -16.31 -31.00
C MET A 266 48.99 -15.99 -32.24
N ALA A 267 48.50 -15.09 -33.10
CA ALA A 267 49.24 -14.61 -34.27
C ALA A 267 50.55 -13.90 -33.88
N GLN A 268 50.53 -13.11 -32.80
CA GLN A 268 51.73 -12.45 -32.26
C GLN A 268 52.74 -13.46 -31.68
N MET A 269 52.26 -14.53 -31.02
CA MET A 269 53.13 -15.61 -30.54
C MET A 269 53.78 -16.39 -31.70
N LEU A 270 52.99 -16.74 -32.72
CA LEU A 270 53.51 -17.42 -33.92
C LEU A 270 54.54 -16.57 -34.68
N GLY A 271 54.33 -15.25 -34.76
CA GLY A 271 55.28 -14.33 -35.39
C GLY A 271 56.60 -14.12 -34.62
N ARG A 272 56.67 -14.53 -33.34
CA ARG A 272 57.88 -14.44 -32.51
C ARG A 272 58.63 -15.77 -32.36
N CYS A 273 58.08 -16.88 -32.85
CA CYS A 273 58.75 -18.19 -32.83
C CYS A 273 59.59 -18.39 -34.11
N PRO A 274 60.94 -18.44 -34.03
CA PRO A 274 61.81 -18.56 -35.21
C PRO A 274 61.78 -19.95 -35.87
N THR A 275 61.22 -20.97 -35.23
CA THR A 275 61.29 -22.38 -35.67
C THR A 275 60.03 -22.92 -36.37
N LEU A 276 58.92 -22.18 -36.43
CA LEU A 276 57.70 -22.61 -37.15
C LEU A 276 57.59 -22.07 -38.58
N ALA A 277 58.39 -21.06 -38.95
CA ALA A 277 58.47 -20.58 -40.32
C ALA A 277 59.15 -21.59 -41.28
N ALA A 278 59.87 -22.58 -40.74
CA ALA A 278 60.59 -23.58 -41.52
C ALA A 278 59.79 -24.87 -41.81
N ALA A 279 58.57 -25.04 -41.25
CA ALA A 279 57.83 -26.30 -41.36
C ALA A 279 56.33 -26.08 -41.57
N ALA A 280 55.94 -25.61 -42.75
CA ALA A 280 54.62 -25.93 -43.33
C ALA A 280 54.60 -25.72 -44.85
N PRO A 281 54.56 -26.79 -45.66
CA PRO A 281 53.96 -26.73 -46.99
C PRO A 281 52.44 -26.70 -46.84
N MET A 282 51.82 -25.72 -47.49
CA MET A 282 50.38 -25.61 -47.70
C MET A 282 49.87 -26.86 -48.47
N PRO A 283 48.85 -27.61 -47.99
CA PRO A 283 48.20 -28.61 -48.82
C PRO A 283 47.10 -27.96 -49.67
N PRO A 284 46.81 -28.48 -50.87
CA PRO A 284 45.84 -27.90 -51.78
C PRO A 284 44.42 -28.20 -51.31
N ALA A 285 43.49 -27.33 -51.76
CA ALA A 285 42.06 -27.50 -51.63
C ALA A 285 41.60 -28.89 -52.13
N ARG A 286 40.73 -29.54 -51.35
CA ARG A 286 39.84 -30.60 -51.83
C ARG A 286 38.47 -30.50 -51.19
N ASP A 287 37.48 -30.54 -52.07
CA ASP A 287 36.06 -30.56 -51.81
C ASP A 287 35.63 -31.83 -51.05
N SER A 288 34.67 -31.70 -50.13
CA SER A 288 33.58 -32.66 -49.91
C SER A 288 32.56 -32.13 -48.89
N GLU A 289 31.30 -32.27 -49.27
CA GLU A 289 30.07 -31.93 -48.56
C GLU A 289 29.91 -32.69 -47.23
N SER A 290 29.24 -32.07 -46.24
CA SER A 290 27.97 -32.57 -45.67
C SER A 290 27.53 -31.81 -44.41
N GLY A 291 26.37 -31.15 -44.55
CA GLY A 291 25.32 -30.86 -43.57
C GLY A 291 25.61 -30.63 -42.09
N LEU A 292 25.35 -29.41 -41.62
CA LEU A 292 24.29 -29.19 -40.62
C LEU A 292 23.75 -27.75 -40.67
N LYS A 293 22.48 -27.63 -41.08
CA LYS A 293 21.68 -26.39 -41.11
C LYS A 293 21.13 -26.08 -39.71
N PRO A 294 20.99 -24.79 -39.34
CA PRO A 294 19.83 -24.34 -38.59
C PRO A 294 19.02 -23.29 -39.39
N PRO A 295 17.73 -23.09 -39.04
CA PRO A 295 16.73 -22.62 -39.98
C PRO A 295 16.71 -21.10 -40.13
N LEU A 296 16.57 -20.66 -41.37
CA LEU A 296 16.16 -19.31 -41.74
C LEU A 296 14.63 -19.25 -41.64
N GLY A 297 14.13 -18.37 -40.77
CA GLY A 297 12.73 -17.97 -40.72
C GLY A 297 12.67 -16.46 -40.61
N SER A 298 12.74 -15.79 -41.76
CA SER A 298 12.42 -14.37 -41.89
C SER A 298 10.94 -14.23 -42.23
N PRO A 299 10.19 -13.37 -41.53
CA PRO A 299 9.05 -12.71 -42.14
C PRO A 299 9.31 -11.21 -42.24
N GLY A 300 9.25 -10.73 -43.48
CA GLY A 300 8.49 -9.53 -43.84
C GLY A 300 8.92 -8.21 -43.21
N SER A 301 9.61 -7.40 -44.02
CA SER A 301 9.60 -5.94 -43.92
C SER A 301 8.18 -5.37 -43.73
N PRO A 302 7.91 -4.50 -42.74
CA PRO A 302 6.74 -3.64 -42.78
C PRO A 302 7.09 -2.34 -43.51
N LYS A 303 6.19 -2.00 -44.43
CA LYS A 303 6.12 -0.77 -45.20
C LYS A 303 6.09 0.45 -44.28
N LYS A 304 6.72 1.54 -44.71
CA LYS A 304 6.58 2.90 -44.16
C LYS A 304 5.09 3.27 -44.13
N GLY A 305 4.54 3.37 -42.93
CA GLY A 305 3.25 3.99 -42.63
C GLY A 305 3.48 5.32 -41.93
N LEU A 306 2.71 6.31 -42.35
CA LEU A 306 2.68 7.71 -41.95
C LEU A 306 2.45 7.87 -40.42
N SER A 307 3.27 8.67 -39.73
CA SER A 307 3.09 9.02 -38.31
C SER A 307 2.48 10.42 -38.14
N SER A 308 1.42 10.49 -37.32
CA SER A 308 0.90 11.71 -36.70
C SER A 308 1.56 11.90 -35.32
N PRO A 309 1.78 13.13 -34.82
CA PRO A 309 2.62 13.36 -33.64
C PRO A 309 1.83 13.31 -32.32
N GLY A 310 2.36 12.59 -31.31
CA GLY A 310 1.89 12.67 -29.93
C GLY A 310 2.55 11.66 -28.99
N ALA A 311 3.33 12.19 -28.03
CA ALA A 311 4.01 11.56 -26.88
C ALA A 311 5.40 10.89 -27.12
N PRO A 312 6.41 11.15 -26.26
CA PRO A 312 7.75 10.59 -26.42
C PRO A 312 7.77 9.11 -26.01
N ALA A 313 8.06 8.24 -26.97
CA ALA A 313 8.30 6.82 -26.73
C ALA A 313 9.51 6.62 -25.82
N ALA A 314 9.35 5.84 -24.76
CA ALA A 314 10.42 5.49 -23.83
C ALA A 314 11.48 4.66 -24.55
N ARG A 315 12.59 5.30 -24.94
CA ARG A 315 13.70 4.69 -25.66
C ARG A 315 14.51 3.78 -24.74
N ALA A 316 14.90 2.60 -25.23
CA ALA A 316 15.83 1.72 -24.52
C ALA A 316 17.17 2.45 -24.26
N PRO A 317 17.81 2.27 -23.09
CA PRO A 317 19.05 2.96 -22.74
C PRO A 317 20.23 2.53 -23.62
N ASP A 318 21.09 3.47 -24.01
CA ASP A 318 22.22 3.28 -24.95
C ASP A 318 23.35 2.36 -24.41
N ARG A 319 23.34 2.01 -23.11
CA ARG A 319 24.21 0.99 -22.50
C ARG A 319 23.45 0.21 -21.44
N LEU A 320 23.48 -1.12 -21.51
CA LEU A 320 22.93 -1.96 -20.44
C LEU A 320 23.75 -1.79 -19.16
N THR A 321 23.15 -1.17 -18.16
CA THR A 321 23.72 -1.06 -16.81
C THR A 321 22.86 -1.82 -15.81
N HIS A 322 23.48 -2.34 -14.74
CA HIS A 322 22.74 -2.98 -13.65
C HIS A 322 21.62 -2.08 -13.10
N LYS A 323 21.87 -0.77 -12.98
CA LYS A 323 20.86 0.22 -12.54
C LYS A 323 19.68 0.30 -13.50
N ALA A 324 19.92 0.29 -14.81
CA ALA A 324 18.86 0.29 -15.82
C ALA A 324 18.00 -0.98 -15.75
N LEU A 325 18.63 -2.15 -15.52
CA LEU A 325 17.92 -3.42 -15.38
C LEU A 325 17.04 -3.46 -14.12
N VAL A 326 17.55 -2.95 -13.00
CA VAL A 326 16.76 -2.79 -11.77
C VAL A 326 15.59 -1.84 -12.00
N ALA A 327 15.81 -0.68 -12.65
CA ALA A 327 14.74 0.27 -12.96
C ALA A 327 13.66 -0.35 -13.88
N LEU A 328 14.07 -1.14 -14.87
CA LEU A 328 13.16 -1.87 -15.76
C LEU A 328 12.32 -2.90 -14.98
N HIS A 329 12.96 -3.66 -14.09
CA HIS A 329 12.29 -4.61 -13.23
C HIS A 329 11.25 -3.92 -12.32
N LEU A 330 11.62 -2.82 -11.66
CA LEU A 330 10.72 -2.04 -10.81
C LEU A 330 9.53 -1.51 -11.60
N ARG A 331 9.77 -1.03 -12.83
CA ARG A 331 8.70 -0.56 -13.73
C ARG A 331 7.74 -1.70 -14.10
N LEU A 332 8.26 -2.89 -14.37
CA LEU A 332 7.46 -4.07 -14.68
C LEU A 332 6.58 -4.49 -13.51
N ILE A 333 7.12 -4.58 -12.29
CA ILE A 333 6.32 -4.91 -11.10
C ILE A 333 5.21 -3.87 -10.87
N LYS A 334 5.53 -2.58 -10.98
CA LYS A 334 4.54 -1.51 -10.82
C LYS A 334 3.43 -1.61 -11.88
N ALA A 335 3.78 -1.91 -13.13
CA ALA A 335 2.80 -2.10 -14.21
C ALA A 335 1.91 -3.33 -13.98
N LEU A 336 2.49 -4.47 -13.56
CA LEU A 336 1.75 -5.69 -13.21
C LEU A 336 0.79 -5.46 -12.05
N ALA A 337 1.24 -4.78 -10.98
CA ALA A 337 0.40 -4.44 -9.85
C ALA A 337 -0.76 -3.52 -10.25
N SER A 338 -0.51 -2.56 -11.14
CA SER A 338 -1.54 -1.66 -11.67
C SER A 338 -2.59 -2.39 -12.49
N ASP A 339 -2.20 -3.29 -13.41
CA ASP A 339 -3.12 -4.13 -14.20
C ASP A 339 -3.96 -5.03 -13.27
N LYS A 340 -3.33 -5.69 -12.29
CA LYS A 340 -4.03 -6.54 -11.33
C LYS A 340 -5.09 -5.77 -10.54
N ARG A 341 -4.76 -4.57 -10.04
CA ARG A 341 -5.70 -3.71 -9.31
C ARG A 341 -6.86 -3.25 -10.18
N ALA A 342 -6.56 -2.74 -11.38
CA ALA A 342 -7.58 -2.26 -12.31
C ALA A 342 -8.54 -3.39 -12.71
N ARG A 343 -8.00 -4.60 -12.95
CA ARG A 343 -8.78 -5.80 -13.26
C ARG A 343 -9.69 -6.20 -12.10
N GLY A 344 -9.15 -6.24 -10.88
CA GLY A 344 -9.94 -6.59 -9.70
C GLY A 344 -11.12 -5.63 -9.47
N MET A 345 -10.90 -4.33 -9.66
CA MET A 345 -11.96 -3.32 -9.59
C MET A 345 -13.00 -3.49 -10.70
N TYR A 346 -12.57 -3.71 -11.94
CA TYR A 346 -13.47 -3.97 -13.06
C TYR A 346 -14.35 -5.21 -12.81
N GLU A 347 -13.74 -6.34 -12.41
CA GLU A 347 -14.48 -7.57 -12.11
C GLU A 347 -15.48 -7.39 -10.97
N LEU A 348 -15.13 -6.62 -9.93
CA LEU A 348 -16.03 -6.32 -8.82
C LEU A 348 -17.29 -5.59 -9.31
N TYR A 349 -17.13 -4.53 -10.10
CA TYR A 349 -18.27 -3.78 -10.64
C TYR A 349 -19.09 -4.60 -11.64
N VAL A 350 -18.46 -5.42 -12.47
CA VAL A 350 -19.17 -6.35 -13.36
C VAL A 350 -20.02 -7.34 -12.55
N ARG A 351 -19.47 -7.96 -11.51
CA ARG A 351 -20.22 -8.88 -10.64
C ARG A 351 -21.39 -8.19 -9.94
N GLN A 352 -21.19 -6.96 -9.45
CA GLN A 352 -22.26 -6.16 -8.87
C GLN A 352 -23.35 -5.84 -9.91
N GLY A 353 -22.96 -5.44 -11.11
CA GLY A 353 -23.86 -5.16 -12.23
C GLY A 353 -24.71 -6.37 -12.61
N ILE A 354 -24.11 -7.55 -12.75
CA ILE A 354 -24.82 -8.80 -13.07
C ILE A 354 -25.83 -9.14 -11.97
N ARG A 355 -25.44 -9.04 -10.69
CA ARG A 355 -26.36 -9.27 -9.56
C ARG A 355 -27.54 -8.32 -9.60
N GLN A 356 -27.29 -7.04 -9.87
CA GLN A 356 -28.33 -6.02 -9.95
C GLN A 356 -29.27 -6.26 -11.13
N GLN A 357 -28.73 -6.63 -12.29
CA GLN A 357 -29.52 -6.97 -13.46
C GLN A 357 -30.48 -8.14 -13.17
N ALA A 358 -30.00 -9.19 -12.48
CA ALA A 358 -30.85 -10.30 -12.07
C ALA A 358 -31.96 -9.92 -11.08
N VAL A 359 -31.79 -8.85 -10.28
CA VAL A 359 -32.85 -8.30 -9.44
C VAL A 359 -33.91 -7.59 -10.30
N VAL A 360 -33.48 -6.73 -11.22
CA VAL A 360 -34.37 -6.01 -12.14
C VAL A 360 -35.18 -6.97 -13.01
N GLU A 361 -34.55 -8.01 -13.56
CA GLU A 361 -35.24 -9.04 -14.36
C GLU A 361 -36.26 -9.85 -13.56
N ARG A 362 -36.01 -10.08 -12.26
CA ARG A 362 -36.99 -10.72 -11.38
C ARG A 362 -38.17 -9.81 -11.10
N TYR A 363 -37.92 -8.52 -10.85
CA TYR A 363 -38.95 -7.51 -10.67
C TYR A 363 -39.84 -7.38 -11.91
N ASN A 364 -39.25 -7.24 -13.10
CA ASN A 364 -40.00 -7.12 -14.35
C ASN A 364 -40.84 -8.37 -14.66
N ARG A 365 -40.31 -9.57 -14.40
CA ARG A 365 -41.07 -10.83 -14.54
C ARG A 365 -42.22 -10.95 -13.56
N ALA A 366 -42.08 -10.42 -12.35
CA ALA A 366 -43.18 -10.42 -11.37
C ALA A 366 -44.28 -9.44 -11.82
N LEU A 367 -43.89 -8.25 -12.29
CA LEU A 367 -44.82 -7.24 -12.81
C LEU A 367 -45.59 -7.75 -14.03
N SER A 368 -44.91 -8.41 -14.97
CA SER A 368 -45.54 -8.96 -16.19
C SER A 368 -46.46 -10.16 -15.94
N ARG A 369 -46.39 -10.79 -14.76
CA ARG A 369 -47.35 -11.84 -14.34
C ARG A 369 -48.56 -11.26 -13.65
N TRP A 370 -48.44 -10.05 -13.13
CA TRP A 370 -49.49 -9.37 -12.38
C TRP A 370 -50.42 -8.58 -13.31
N GLN A 371 -49.85 -8.03 -14.39
CA GLN A 371 -50.58 -7.54 -15.56
C GLN A 371 -51.11 -8.73 -16.37
#